data_AF-A0A661L2I7-F1
#
_entry.id   AF-A0A661L2I7-F1
#
_cell.length_a   1.000
_cell.length_b   1.000
_cell.length_c   1.000
_cell.angle_alpha   90.00
_cell.angle_beta   90.00
_cell.angle_gamma   90.00
#
_symmetry.space_group_name_H-M   'P 1'
#
loop_
_entity.id
_entity.type
_entity.pdbx_description
1 polymer ?
#
loop_
_entity_poly.entity_id
_entity_poly.type
_entity_poly.pdbx_seq_one_letter_code
_entity_poly.pdbx_strand_id
1 'polypeptide(L)'
;MSIGPRFSRPDIDLRVPPTYKNTAPDTSGHSLTNLCWWELFPLPGLEEIIREVRTRNWDIKEAAQKVLGARFRLRQARADLFPQISIDAKAQRQKSPITGPPGKSFSTKTDTFMLSAAASYELDSWGRVAEQRLVIKGQGAVRPVREIDLVPEVAGKVIYVSPSLLNGGQFKAGETLVKIDPVDYELAVTLTRAHVREAQSTLELLEEESSQARAEWEMNHSADPVLAKNPPPLLVKGPQIAAARAQLEAARADLRRALLNLKRTEIVSLFDGRVITAKVGIGQYVKPGQVLAKVYSTEAVEISVPLQKSDIAWFHVPGLTPGRGLGAKALVRAKFAGKEMVWEGRVLRSEGKIDEHTRMVNVIVRVDRPYQRRPPLAVGLFVDVDIQGRAWSKGRVCRKWWQPGADLYTATRREAQKNQRNKASEALEAKGRSHS
;
A
#
# COMPACT_ATOMS: atom_id res chain seq x y z
N MET A 1 28.96 22.83 6.74
CA MET A 1 28.16 24.08 6.65
C MET A 1 27.32 23.95 5.38
N SER A 2 25.99 23.98 5.46
CA SER A 2 25.13 23.75 4.27
C SER A 2 25.13 25.01 3.40
N ILE A 3 25.69 24.92 2.20
CA ILE A 3 25.72 26.03 1.23
C ILE A 3 24.61 25.76 0.21
N GLY A 4 23.41 26.23 0.52
CA GLY A 4 22.25 26.16 -0.36
C GLY A 4 21.18 27.15 0.09
N PRO A 5 20.38 27.73 -0.82
CA PRO A 5 19.41 28.75 -0.47
C PRO A 5 18.37 28.19 0.51
N ARG A 6 18.20 28.86 1.65
CA ARG A 6 17.17 28.52 2.63
C ARG A 6 15.81 28.82 2.03
N PHE A 7 14.96 27.80 1.92
CA PHE A 7 13.55 28.00 1.58
C PHE A 7 12.87 28.87 2.66
N SER A 8 12.40 30.05 2.27
CA SER A 8 11.56 30.91 3.09
C SER A 8 10.14 30.88 2.54
N ARG A 9 9.17 30.57 3.40
CA ARG A 9 7.75 30.58 3.03
C ARG A 9 7.32 32.04 2.78
N PRO A 10 6.56 32.35 1.72
CA PRO A 10 6.05 33.70 1.52
C PRO A 10 5.08 34.07 2.65
N ASP A 11 5.21 35.30 3.15
CA ASP A 11 4.35 35.83 4.21
C ASP A 11 2.97 36.11 3.61
N ILE A 12 1.93 35.55 4.23
CA ILE A 12 0.54 35.81 3.83
C ILE A 12 0.08 36.88 4.81
N ASP A 13 -0.07 38.12 4.33
CA ASP A 13 -0.32 39.34 5.11
C ASP A 13 -1.77 39.40 5.66
N LEU A 14 -2.19 38.35 6.36
CA LEU A 14 -3.47 38.26 7.07
C LEU A 14 -3.29 38.87 8.47
N ARG A 15 -3.52 40.18 8.59
CA ARG A 15 -3.61 40.86 9.90
C ARG A 15 -4.97 40.57 10.54
N VAL A 16 -4.94 39.93 11.71
CA VAL A 16 -6.14 39.66 12.52
C VAL A 16 -6.55 40.95 13.24
N PRO A 17 -7.85 41.33 13.26
CA PRO A 17 -8.31 42.52 13.98
C PRO A 17 -8.10 42.44 15.50
N PRO A 18 -7.92 43.58 16.19
CA PRO A 18 -7.53 43.64 17.60
C PRO A 18 -8.60 43.17 18.61
N THR A 19 -9.84 42.92 18.18
CA THR A 19 -10.92 42.40 19.04
C THR A 19 -11.42 41.05 18.52
N TYR A 20 -10.65 40.00 18.80
CA TYR A 20 -11.15 38.63 18.71
C TYR A 20 -11.64 38.19 20.09
N LYS A 21 -12.87 37.65 20.16
CA LYS A 21 -13.46 37.07 21.38
C LYS A 21 -12.42 36.15 22.03
N ASN A 22 -12.01 36.47 23.26
CA ASN A 22 -10.95 35.83 24.09
C ASN A 22 -9.66 36.66 24.27
N THR A 23 -9.76 37.99 24.40
CA THR A 23 -8.79 38.72 25.23
C THR A 23 -9.02 38.35 26.69
N ALA A 24 -8.11 37.55 27.26
CA ALA A 24 -8.08 37.26 28.68
C ALA A 24 -7.84 38.56 29.49
N PRO A 25 -8.40 38.70 30.70
CA PRO A 25 -8.08 39.81 31.59
C PRO A 25 -6.61 39.74 32.04
N ASP A 26 -6.07 40.89 32.43
CA ASP A 26 -4.71 41.08 32.97
C ASP A 26 -4.26 39.93 33.86
N THR A 27 -3.09 39.36 33.54
CA THR A 27 -2.47 38.28 34.32
C THR A 27 -1.24 38.80 35.06
N SER A 28 -1.43 39.76 35.97
CA SER A 28 -0.58 39.86 37.15
C SER A 28 -1.12 38.90 38.21
N GLY A 29 -0.74 37.62 38.11
CA GLY A 29 -1.06 36.59 39.11
C GLY A 29 -1.46 35.25 38.50
N HIS A 30 -0.56 34.26 38.59
CA HIS A 30 -0.79 32.81 38.53
C HIS A 30 -1.96 32.28 37.66
N SER A 31 -1.69 31.94 36.40
CA SER A 31 -2.63 31.19 35.56
C SER A 31 -2.78 29.73 36.04
N LEU A 32 -4.01 29.30 36.30
CA LEU A 32 -4.41 27.92 36.64
C LEU A 32 -3.96 26.86 35.62
N THR A 33 -3.56 27.28 34.40
CA THR A 33 -3.06 26.38 33.35
C THR A 33 -1.65 25.85 33.60
N ASN A 34 -0.91 26.38 34.57
CA ASN A 34 0.44 25.93 34.95
C ASN A 34 0.46 25.02 36.19
N LEU A 35 -0.68 24.76 36.82
CA LEU A 35 -0.79 23.79 37.90
C LEU A 35 -1.09 22.42 37.30
N CYS A 36 -0.44 21.40 37.84
CA CYS A 36 -0.77 20.03 37.48
C CYS A 36 -2.21 19.77 37.92
N TRP A 37 -3.10 19.44 37.00
CA TRP A 37 -4.54 19.40 37.32
C TRP A 37 -4.90 18.42 38.45
N TRP A 38 -4.05 17.41 38.70
CA TRP A 38 -4.20 16.48 39.82
C TRP A 38 -3.84 17.08 41.19
N GLU A 39 -3.12 18.21 41.26
CA GLU A 39 -2.89 18.98 42.49
C GLU A 39 -4.13 19.83 42.88
N LEU A 40 -5.04 20.07 41.93
CA LEU A 40 -6.29 20.80 42.16
C LEU A 40 -7.40 19.91 42.75
N PHE A 41 -7.23 18.58 42.71
CA PHE A 41 -8.19 17.61 43.21
C PHE A 41 -7.50 16.56 44.10
N PRO A 42 -7.29 16.85 45.41
CA PRO A 42 -6.67 15.92 46.34
C PRO A 42 -7.64 14.78 46.69
N LEU A 43 -7.76 13.80 45.80
CA LEU A 43 -8.42 12.53 46.08
C LEU A 43 -7.39 11.58 46.70
N PRO A 44 -7.58 11.12 47.95
CA PRO A 44 -6.66 10.15 48.57
C PRO A 44 -6.64 8.86 47.73
N GLY A 45 -5.45 8.50 47.22
CA GLY A 45 -5.21 7.31 46.39
C GLY A 45 -4.88 7.59 44.91
N LEU A 46 -5.26 8.75 44.35
CA LEU A 46 -4.93 9.08 42.95
C LEU A 46 -3.41 9.25 42.76
N GLU A 47 -2.75 9.86 43.74
CA GLU A 47 -1.31 10.11 43.73
C GLU A 47 -0.49 8.81 43.83
N GLU A 48 -1.00 7.83 44.58
CA GLU A 48 -0.46 6.47 44.68
C GLU A 48 -0.53 5.75 43.33
N ILE A 49 -1.70 5.80 42.67
CA ILE A 49 -1.94 5.18 41.36
C ILE A 49 -1.09 5.85 40.28
N ILE A 50 -0.98 7.19 40.28
CA ILE A 50 -0.12 7.92 39.33
C ILE A 50 1.35 7.53 39.54
N ARG A 51 1.80 7.45 40.79
CA ARG A 51 3.17 7.05 41.12
C ARG A 51 3.44 5.59 40.73
N GLU A 52 2.46 4.70 40.90
CA GLU A 52 2.54 3.29 40.50
C GLU A 52 2.57 3.12 38.98
N VAL A 53 1.68 3.79 38.24
CA VAL A 53 1.68 3.79 36.76
C VAL A 53 3.00 4.35 36.24
N ARG A 54 3.54 5.42 36.82
CA ARG A 54 4.82 6.00 36.37
C ARG A 54 6.03 5.08 36.61
N THR A 55 5.98 4.24 37.65
CA THR A 55 7.09 3.33 38.00
C THR A 55 6.99 1.97 37.31
N ARG A 56 5.78 1.47 37.05
CA ARG A 56 5.50 0.16 36.44
C ARG A 56 5.05 0.17 34.98
N ASN A 57 4.86 1.32 34.34
CA ASN A 57 4.47 1.34 32.92
C ASN A 57 5.66 1.01 32.00
N TRP A 58 5.74 -0.26 31.62
CA TRP A 58 6.74 -0.81 30.71
C TRP A 58 6.65 -0.22 29.30
N ASP A 59 5.47 0.21 28.84
CA ASP A 59 5.29 0.82 27.51
C ASP A 59 6.01 2.17 27.41
N ILE A 60 5.99 2.96 28.48
CA ILE A 60 6.71 4.25 28.54
C ILE A 60 8.23 4.01 28.55
N LYS A 61 8.69 2.99 29.28
CA LYS A 61 10.11 2.59 29.28
C LYS A 61 10.56 2.11 27.90
N GLU A 62 9.76 1.29 27.23
CA GLU A 62 10.07 0.81 25.87
C GLU A 62 10.07 1.96 24.85
N ALA A 63 9.06 2.84 24.87
CA ALA A 63 9.02 4.02 24.03
C ALA A 63 10.22 4.95 24.28
N ALA A 64 10.61 5.15 25.54
CA ALA A 64 11.79 5.93 25.91
C ALA A 64 13.08 5.30 25.38
N GLN A 65 13.24 3.98 25.47
CA GLN A 65 14.41 3.27 24.92
C GLN A 65 14.45 3.33 23.39
N LYS A 66 13.31 3.24 22.70
CA LYS A 66 13.23 3.44 21.23
C LYS A 66 13.66 4.86 20.84
N VAL A 67 13.23 5.87 21.59
CA VAL A 67 13.64 7.27 21.38
C VAL A 67 15.14 7.45 21.68
N LEU A 68 15.66 6.88 22.76
CA LEU A 68 17.09 6.91 23.09
C LEU A 68 17.93 6.24 22.00
N GLY A 69 17.54 5.04 21.55
CA GLY A 69 18.20 4.32 20.46
C GLY A 69 18.19 5.12 19.16
N ALA A 70 17.06 5.75 18.81
CA ALA A 70 16.97 6.64 17.65
C ALA A 70 17.92 7.86 17.78
N ARG A 71 18.09 8.42 18.99
CA ARG A 71 19.01 9.53 19.24
C ARG A 71 20.47 9.12 19.16
N PHE A 72 20.84 7.92 19.64
CA PHE A 72 22.21 7.42 19.51
C PHE A 72 22.57 7.19 18.04
N ARG A 73 21.66 6.63 17.24
CA ARG A 73 21.84 6.52 15.78
C ARG A 73 21.99 7.88 15.12
N LEU A 74 21.19 8.87 15.53
CA LEU A 74 21.30 10.23 15.00
C LEU A 74 22.62 10.92 15.42
N ARG A 75 23.15 10.60 16.60
CA ARG A 75 24.45 11.10 17.06
C ARG A 75 25.59 10.45 16.30
N GLN A 76 25.50 9.16 16.01
CA GLN A 76 26.46 8.43 15.18
C GLN A 76 26.45 8.96 13.75
N ALA A 77 25.28 9.09 13.13
CA ALA A 77 25.15 9.69 11.79
C ALA A 77 25.56 11.17 11.73
N ARG A 78 25.44 11.92 12.84
CA ARG A 78 26.02 13.27 12.94
C ARG A 78 27.52 13.27 13.17
N ALA A 79 28.09 12.22 13.74
CA ALA A 79 29.55 12.11 13.89
C ALA A 79 30.22 12.09 12.50
N ASP A 80 29.53 11.53 11.50
CA ASP A 80 29.96 11.54 10.09
C ASP A 80 29.95 12.96 9.47
N LEU A 81 29.30 13.95 10.11
CA LEU A 81 29.33 15.37 9.70
C LEU A 81 30.45 16.17 10.37
N PHE A 82 31.22 15.56 11.28
CA PHE A 82 32.40 16.18 11.88
C PHE A 82 33.67 15.61 11.22
N PRO A 83 34.77 16.38 11.18
CA PRO A 83 36.04 15.86 10.70
C PRO A 83 36.44 14.64 11.54
N GLN A 84 36.75 13.54 10.86
CA GLN A 84 37.29 12.35 11.50
C GLN A 84 38.77 12.65 11.79
N ILE A 85 39.15 12.61 13.07
CA ILE A 85 40.53 12.81 13.51
C ILE A 85 41.10 11.43 13.82
N SER A 86 42.05 11.00 13.02
CA SER A 86 42.85 9.80 13.26
C SER A 86 44.17 10.22 13.93
N ILE A 87 44.55 9.50 14.98
CA ILE A 87 45.85 9.64 15.64
C ILE A 87 46.51 8.28 15.59
N ASP A 88 47.61 8.19 14.89
CA ASP A 88 48.38 6.97 14.70
C ASP A 88 49.74 7.12 15.37
N ALA A 89 50.07 6.18 16.24
CA ALA A 89 51.39 6.06 16.85
C ALA A 89 52.00 4.71 16.42
N LYS A 90 53.15 4.76 15.75
CA LYS A 90 53.87 3.57 15.28
C LYS A 90 55.28 3.56 15.84
N ALA A 91 55.70 2.41 16.37
CA ALA A 91 57.08 2.14 16.76
C ALA A 91 57.58 0.96 15.94
N GLN A 92 58.65 1.16 15.18
CA GLN A 92 59.22 0.15 14.30
C GLN A 92 60.72 0.04 14.53
N ARG A 93 61.20 -1.18 14.78
CA ARG A 93 62.62 -1.50 14.87
C ARG A 93 63.06 -2.20 13.60
N GLN A 94 64.04 -1.65 12.91
CA GLN A 94 64.60 -2.24 11.69
C GLN A 94 66.10 -2.50 11.86
N LYS A 95 66.52 -3.70 11.47
CA LYS A 95 67.93 -4.11 11.45
C LYS A 95 68.37 -4.20 9.99
N SER A 96 69.21 -3.28 9.55
CA SER A 96 69.72 -3.27 8.17
C SER A 96 71.23 -3.56 8.17
N PRO A 97 71.72 -4.47 7.31
CA PRO A 97 73.14 -4.65 7.11
C PRO A 97 73.70 -3.45 6.34
N ILE A 98 74.78 -2.86 6.83
CA ILE A 98 75.56 -1.87 6.11
C ILE A 98 76.80 -2.57 5.57
N THR A 99 77.00 -2.51 4.26
CA THR A 99 78.16 -3.10 3.58
C THR A 99 79.39 -2.26 3.92
N GLY A 100 80.28 -2.82 4.74
CA GLY A 100 81.62 -2.28 4.98
C GLY A 100 82.64 -2.81 3.96
N PRO A 101 83.94 -2.51 4.15
CA PRO A 101 85.02 -3.03 3.30
C PRO A 101 84.96 -4.56 3.15
N PRO A 102 85.50 -5.13 2.05
CA PRO A 102 85.28 -6.53 1.67
C PRO A 102 85.62 -7.48 2.83
N GLY A 103 84.64 -8.32 3.19
CA GLY A 103 84.76 -9.33 4.25
C GLY A 103 84.22 -8.94 5.63
N LYS A 104 83.73 -7.71 5.85
CA LYS A 104 83.10 -7.31 7.13
C LYS A 104 81.70 -6.71 6.93
N SER A 105 80.67 -7.39 7.42
CA SER A 105 79.30 -6.85 7.51
C SER A 105 79.04 -6.29 8.90
N PHE A 106 78.62 -5.03 8.96
CA PHE A 106 78.14 -4.40 10.18
C PHE A 106 76.62 -4.31 10.12
N SER A 107 75.94 -4.47 11.26
CA SER A 107 74.49 -4.35 11.32
C SER A 107 74.13 -3.15 12.18
N THR A 108 73.42 -2.20 11.57
CA THR A 108 72.83 -1.09 12.32
C THR A 108 71.41 -1.45 12.72
N LYS A 109 71.03 -1.10 13.95
CA LYS A 109 69.67 -1.20 14.45
C LYS A 109 69.12 0.21 14.54
N THR A 110 68.04 0.48 13.82
CA THR A 110 67.36 1.77 13.82
C THR A 110 65.97 1.59 14.40
N ASP A 111 65.69 2.35 15.46
CA ASP A 111 64.38 2.44 16.07
C ASP A 111 63.71 3.72 15.58
N THR A 112 62.56 3.56 14.93
CA THR A 112 61.77 4.67 14.38
C THR A 112 60.45 4.76 15.12
N PHE A 113 60.16 5.93 15.67
CA PHE A 113 58.88 6.25 16.29
C PHE A 113 58.19 7.32 15.44
N MET A 114 56.95 7.08 15.03
CA MET A 114 56.13 8.00 14.26
C MET A 114 54.83 8.27 15.00
N LEU A 115 54.51 9.55 15.19
CA LEU A 115 53.22 10.02 15.68
C LEU A 115 52.62 10.90 14.59
N SER A 116 51.50 10.50 14.03
CA SER A 116 50.78 11.25 13.00
C SER A 116 49.34 11.49 13.44
N ALA A 117 48.82 12.69 13.16
CA ALA A 117 47.42 13.00 13.31
C ALA A 117 46.87 13.50 11.97
N ALA A 118 45.84 12.86 11.44
CA ALA A 118 45.19 13.27 10.19
C ALA A 118 43.71 13.56 10.44
N ALA A 119 43.28 14.74 9.99
CA ALA A 119 41.87 15.14 9.98
C ALA A 119 41.33 15.01 8.56
N SER A 120 40.37 14.12 8.33
CA SER A 120 39.67 13.98 7.05
C SER A 120 38.24 14.50 7.17
N TYR A 121 37.80 15.30 6.20
CA TYR A 121 36.45 15.84 6.15
C TYR A 121 35.86 15.73 4.73
N GLU A 122 34.73 15.05 4.62
CA GLU A 122 33.95 15.04 3.38
C GLU A 122 32.93 16.19 3.40
N LEU A 123 32.98 17.08 2.39
CA LEU A 123 31.96 18.10 2.21
C LEU A 123 30.70 17.47 1.57
N ASP A 124 29.61 17.36 2.34
CA ASP A 124 28.30 16.93 1.85
C ASP A 124 27.62 18.09 1.06
N SER A 125 27.85 18.14 -0.26
CA SER A 125 27.30 19.14 -1.18
C SER A 125 25.86 18.87 -1.63
N TRP A 126 25.27 17.71 -1.29
CA TRP A 126 23.96 17.30 -1.83
C TRP A 126 22.97 16.77 -0.78
N GLY A 127 23.27 16.87 0.51
CA GLY A 127 22.31 16.64 1.58
C GLY A 127 22.03 15.16 1.89
N ARG A 128 22.99 14.26 1.59
CA ARG A 128 22.86 12.81 1.86
C ARG A 128 22.57 12.54 3.34
N VAL A 129 23.05 13.39 4.25
CA VAL A 129 22.88 13.23 5.70
C VAL A 129 21.66 13.99 6.26
N ALA A 130 20.99 14.85 5.48
CA ALA A 130 19.94 15.75 5.97
C ALA A 130 18.52 15.16 5.94
N GLU A 131 18.26 14.12 5.15
CA GLU A 131 16.94 13.46 5.05
C GLU A 131 16.97 12.01 5.56
N GLN A 132 17.19 11.80 6.86
CA GLN A 132 16.88 10.50 7.47
C GLN A 132 15.36 10.37 7.61
N ARG A 133 14.75 9.58 6.72
CA ARG A 133 13.35 9.15 6.84
C ARG A 133 13.27 8.03 7.87
N LEU A 134 12.26 8.07 8.73
CA LEU A 134 12.02 6.98 9.68
C LEU A 134 11.70 5.71 8.87
N VAL A 135 12.33 4.58 9.21
CA VAL A 135 12.00 3.27 8.61
C VAL A 135 11.34 2.41 9.67
N ILE A 136 10.11 1.98 9.38
CA ILE A 136 9.31 1.14 10.27
C ILE A 136 9.49 -0.28 9.77
N LYS A 137 9.96 -1.16 10.65
CA LYS A 137 10.23 -2.55 10.34
C LYS A 137 9.02 -3.39 10.76
N GLY A 138 8.59 -4.28 9.88
CA GLY A 138 7.62 -5.32 10.18
C GLY A 138 7.99 -6.61 9.46
N GLN A 139 7.26 -7.68 9.74
CA GLN A 139 7.42 -8.96 9.09
C GLN A 139 6.07 -9.50 8.66
N GLY A 140 6.01 -10.28 7.60
CA GLY A 140 4.74 -10.82 7.13
C GLY A 140 4.91 -11.97 6.16
N ALA A 141 3.82 -12.72 5.96
CA ALA A 141 3.76 -13.80 4.97
C ALA A 141 3.24 -13.26 3.63
N VAL A 142 3.87 -13.69 2.54
CA VAL A 142 3.46 -13.36 1.17
C VAL A 142 2.22 -14.18 0.80
N ARG A 143 1.15 -13.50 0.38
CA ARG A 143 -0.12 -14.06 -0.08
C ARG A 143 -0.42 -13.60 -1.52
N PRO A 144 -1.11 -14.42 -2.33
CA PRO A 144 -1.51 -13.99 -3.67
C PRO A 144 -2.64 -12.96 -3.59
N VAL A 145 -2.71 -12.05 -4.56
CA VAL A 145 -3.84 -11.10 -4.66
C VAL A 145 -5.14 -11.81 -5.02
N ARG A 146 -5.06 -12.86 -5.84
CA ARG A 146 -6.20 -13.68 -6.25
C ARG A 146 -5.81 -15.15 -6.18
N GLU A 147 -6.69 -15.94 -5.59
CA GLU A 147 -6.67 -17.40 -5.61
C GLU A 147 -8.08 -17.85 -5.99
N ILE A 148 -8.18 -18.74 -6.98
CA ILE A 148 -9.46 -19.26 -7.46
C ILE A 148 -9.38 -20.78 -7.61
N ASP A 149 -10.53 -21.41 -7.43
CA ASP A 149 -10.74 -22.79 -7.80
C ASP A 149 -11.29 -22.84 -9.24
N LEU A 150 -10.58 -23.55 -10.11
CA LEU A 150 -10.97 -23.79 -11.49
C LEU A 150 -12.07 -24.85 -11.51
N VAL A 151 -13.29 -24.42 -11.81
CA VAL A 151 -14.49 -25.28 -11.83
C VAL A 151 -15.13 -25.24 -13.22
N PRO A 152 -15.68 -26.36 -13.73
CA PRO A 152 -16.43 -26.36 -14.97
C PRO A 152 -17.84 -25.82 -14.70
N GLU A 153 -18.40 -25.13 -15.68
CA GLU A 153 -19.79 -24.66 -15.65
C GLU A 153 -20.74 -25.65 -16.36
N VAL A 154 -20.20 -26.56 -17.16
CA VAL A 154 -20.93 -27.58 -17.92
C VAL A 154 -20.35 -28.97 -17.65
N ALA A 155 -21.17 -30.01 -17.87
CA ALA A 155 -20.75 -31.40 -17.68
C ALA A 155 -20.11 -31.94 -18.96
N GLY A 156 -19.28 -32.97 -18.84
CA GLY A 156 -18.82 -33.71 -20.02
C GLY A 156 -17.47 -34.38 -19.81
N LYS A 157 -16.99 -35.04 -20.86
CA LYS A 157 -15.68 -35.69 -20.87
C LYS A 157 -14.59 -34.67 -21.19
N VAL A 158 -13.52 -34.66 -20.40
CA VAL A 158 -12.35 -33.83 -20.67
C VAL A 158 -11.56 -34.45 -21.82
N ILE A 159 -11.40 -33.71 -22.91
CA ILE A 159 -10.65 -34.15 -24.09
C ILE A 159 -9.25 -33.54 -24.15
N TYR A 160 -9.03 -32.43 -23.43
CA TYR A 160 -7.74 -31.75 -23.37
C TYR A 160 -7.50 -31.14 -22.00
N VAL A 161 -6.27 -31.28 -21.52
CA VAL A 161 -5.73 -30.61 -20.34
C VAL A 161 -4.41 -29.97 -20.75
N SER A 162 -4.25 -28.67 -20.47
CA SER A 162 -3.02 -27.95 -20.80
C SER A 162 -1.81 -28.57 -20.09
N PRO A 163 -0.66 -28.73 -20.76
CA PRO A 163 0.59 -29.10 -20.11
C PRO A 163 1.01 -28.15 -18.98
N SER A 164 0.53 -26.90 -19.02
CA SER A 164 0.72 -25.90 -17.96
C SER A 164 -0.09 -26.21 -16.69
N LEU A 165 -1.11 -27.08 -16.77
CA LEU A 165 -2.01 -27.44 -15.67
C LEU A 165 -1.44 -28.58 -14.80
N LEU A 166 -0.18 -28.46 -14.41
CA LEU A 166 0.51 -29.36 -13.49
C LEU A 166 0.82 -28.61 -12.19
N ASN A 167 1.04 -29.32 -11.07
CA ASN A 167 1.40 -28.66 -9.81
C ASN A 167 2.66 -27.80 -9.98
N GLY A 168 2.56 -26.51 -9.67
CA GLY A 168 3.62 -25.54 -9.88
C GLY A 168 3.77 -25.03 -11.32
N GLY A 169 2.96 -25.50 -12.27
CA GLY A 169 2.91 -25.00 -13.65
C GLY A 169 2.53 -23.52 -13.72
N GLN A 170 2.94 -22.85 -14.79
CA GLN A 170 2.69 -21.43 -15.06
C GLN A 170 1.83 -21.32 -16.32
N PHE A 171 0.86 -20.42 -16.31
CA PHE A 171 -0.02 -20.16 -17.45
C PHE A 171 -0.24 -18.66 -17.63
N LYS A 172 -0.66 -18.27 -18.83
CA LYS A 172 -0.99 -16.87 -19.16
C LYS A 172 -2.49 -16.62 -19.20
N ALA A 173 -2.88 -15.36 -19.07
CA ALA A 173 -4.24 -14.91 -19.34
C ALA A 173 -4.67 -15.30 -20.77
N GLY A 174 -5.88 -15.82 -20.91
CA GLY A 174 -6.45 -16.29 -22.18
C GLY A 174 -6.03 -17.70 -22.61
N GLU A 175 -5.08 -18.34 -21.91
CA GLU A 175 -4.68 -19.71 -22.23
C GLU A 175 -5.79 -20.70 -21.88
N THR A 176 -6.11 -21.63 -22.79
CA THR A 176 -7.05 -22.72 -22.51
C THR A 176 -6.40 -23.76 -21.59
N LEU A 177 -6.98 -23.94 -20.41
CA LEU A 177 -6.46 -24.86 -19.40
C LEU A 177 -7.09 -26.26 -19.52
N VAL A 178 -8.39 -26.31 -19.83
CA VAL A 178 -9.15 -27.57 -19.97
C VAL A 178 -10.15 -27.41 -21.11
N LYS A 179 -10.32 -28.44 -21.95
CA LYS A 179 -11.45 -28.53 -22.88
C LYS A 179 -12.29 -29.76 -22.57
N ILE A 180 -13.58 -29.53 -22.46
CA ILE A 180 -14.64 -30.55 -22.40
C ILE A 180 -15.07 -30.85 -23.83
N ASP A 181 -15.46 -32.09 -24.09
CA ASP A 181 -15.99 -32.53 -25.39
C ASP A 181 -17.16 -31.63 -25.84
N PRO A 182 -17.02 -30.90 -26.96
CA PRO A 182 -18.01 -29.93 -27.39
C PRO A 182 -19.14 -30.54 -28.23
N VAL A 183 -19.05 -31.81 -28.65
CA VAL A 183 -19.93 -32.39 -29.69
C VAL A 183 -21.41 -32.21 -29.37
N ASP A 184 -21.85 -32.56 -28.16
CA ASP A 184 -23.26 -32.41 -27.75
C ASP A 184 -23.71 -30.94 -27.72
N TYR A 185 -22.78 -30.04 -27.38
CA TYR A 185 -23.04 -28.59 -27.32
C TYR A 185 -23.11 -27.96 -28.71
N GLU A 186 -22.26 -28.39 -29.65
CA GLU A 186 -22.30 -27.98 -31.06
C GLU A 186 -23.61 -28.45 -31.74
N LEU A 187 -24.05 -29.67 -31.44
CA LEU A 187 -25.34 -30.18 -31.90
C LEU A 187 -26.50 -29.34 -31.34
N ALA A 188 -26.47 -29.01 -30.05
CA ALA A 188 -27.48 -28.15 -29.43
C ALA A 188 -27.55 -26.74 -30.06
N VAL A 189 -26.41 -26.14 -30.40
CA VAL A 189 -26.35 -24.87 -31.14
C VAL A 189 -26.97 -25.01 -32.53
N THR A 190 -26.72 -26.14 -33.20
CA THR A 190 -27.26 -26.40 -34.54
C THR A 190 -28.79 -26.53 -34.50
N LEU A 191 -29.32 -27.30 -33.54
CA LEU A 191 -30.77 -27.49 -33.35
C LEU A 191 -31.48 -26.17 -33.00
N THR A 192 -30.97 -25.44 -32.01
CA THR A 192 -31.57 -24.15 -31.59
C THR A 192 -31.50 -23.09 -32.69
N ARG A 193 -30.45 -23.09 -33.53
CA ARG A 193 -30.36 -22.22 -34.71
C ARG A 193 -31.43 -22.56 -35.75
N ALA A 194 -31.76 -23.84 -35.95
CA ALA A 194 -32.85 -24.24 -36.83
C ALA A 194 -34.20 -23.72 -36.31
N HIS A 195 -34.47 -23.84 -35.00
CA HIS A 195 -35.68 -23.29 -34.40
C HIS A 195 -35.81 -21.76 -34.52
N VAL A 196 -34.69 -21.02 -34.43
CA VAL A 196 -34.72 -19.57 -34.68
C VAL A 196 -35.16 -19.29 -36.12
N ARG A 197 -34.65 -20.04 -37.10
CA ARG A 197 -35.02 -19.87 -38.51
C ARG A 197 -36.48 -20.24 -38.76
N GLU A 198 -36.97 -21.31 -38.14
CA GLU A 198 -38.37 -21.73 -38.22
C GLU A 198 -39.32 -20.66 -37.65
N ALA A 199 -39.03 -20.16 -36.44
CA ALA A 199 -39.83 -19.11 -35.81
C ALA A 199 -39.76 -17.79 -36.60
N GLN A 200 -38.60 -17.48 -37.18
CA GLN A 200 -38.43 -16.31 -38.03
C GLN A 200 -39.27 -16.41 -39.30
N SER A 201 -39.18 -17.55 -40.01
CA SER A 201 -39.98 -17.79 -41.21
C SER A 201 -41.49 -17.74 -40.94
N THR A 202 -41.92 -18.23 -39.79
CA THR A 202 -43.34 -18.16 -39.38
C THR A 202 -43.79 -16.72 -39.14
N LEU A 203 -42.95 -15.91 -38.47
CA LEU A 203 -43.23 -14.49 -38.26
C LEU A 203 -43.31 -13.75 -39.60
N GLU A 204 -42.33 -13.96 -40.49
CA GLU A 204 -42.29 -13.34 -41.82
C GLU A 204 -43.55 -13.66 -42.63
N LEU A 205 -43.98 -14.94 -42.65
CA LEU A 205 -45.22 -15.34 -43.32
C LEU A 205 -46.45 -14.61 -42.77
N LEU A 206 -46.59 -14.54 -41.44
CA LEU A 206 -47.73 -13.86 -40.79
C LEU A 206 -47.73 -12.35 -41.02
N GLU A 207 -46.55 -11.72 -41.05
CA GLU A 207 -46.40 -10.31 -41.36
C GLU A 207 -46.82 -10.02 -42.81
N GLU A 208 -46.46 -10.88 -43.76
CA GLU A 208 -46.91 -10.77 -45.16
C GLU A 208 -48.42 -10.97 -45.30
N GLU A 209 -49.01 -11.99 -44.65
CA GLU A 209 -50.46 -12.18 -44.67
C GLU A 209 -51.22 -11.00 -44.02
N SER A 210 -50.66 -10.41 -42.96
CA SER A 210 -51.20 -9.19 -42.35
C SER A 210 -51.07 -7.98 -43.27
N SER A 211 -49.97 -7.83 -44.01
CA SER A 211 -49.76 -6.71 -44.92
C SER A 211 -50.79 -6.76 -46.06
N GLN A 212 -51.04 -7.96 -46.59
CA GLN A 212 -52.08 -8.22 -47.59
C GLN A 212 -53.48 -7.92 -47.06
N ALA A 213 -53.84 -8.48 -45.89
CA ALA A 213 -55.16 -8.26 -45.28
C ALA A 213 -55.43 -6.78 -44.99
N ARG A 214 -54.39 -6.02 -44.61
CA ARG A 214 -54.48 -4.58 -44.39
C ARG A 214 -54.70 -3.81 -45.71
N ALA A 215 -53.96 -4.15 -46.76
CA ALA A 215 -54.11 -3.52 -48.07
C ALA A 215 -55.51 -3.78 -48.66
N GLU A 216 -56.01 -5.02 -48.55
CA GLU A 216 -57.36 -5.38 -48.97
C GLU A 216 -58.43 -4.60 -48.19
N TRP A 217 -58.26 -4.46 -46.87
CA TRP A 217 -59.17 -3.67 -46.04
C TRP A 217 -59.20 -2.19 -46.45
N GLU A 218 -58.03 -1.60 -46.69
CA GLU A 218 -57.87 -0.20 -47.10
C GLU A 218 -58.51 0.05 -48.47
N MET A 219 -58.40 -0.88 -49.42
CA MET A 219 -59.06 -0.80 -50.72
C MET A 219 -60.58 -0.83 -50.60
N ASN A 220 -61.11 -1.80 -49.84
CA ASN A 220 -62.56 -1.99 -49.67
C ASN A 220 -63.24 -0.84 -48.91
N HIS A 221 -62.50 -0.10 -48.07
CA HIS A 221 -63.01 1.02 -47.28
C HIS A 221 -62.49 2.39 -47.74
N SER A 222 -62.00 2.49 -48.98
CA SER A 222 -61.45 3.73 -49.57
C SER A 222 -62.40 4.93 -49.54
N ALA A 223 -63.72 4.72 -49.42
CA ALA A 223 -64.71 5.78 -49.27
C ALA A 223 -64.74 6.43 -47.88
N ASP A 224 -64.25 5.76 -46.84
CA ASP A 224 -64.14 6.29 -45.47
C ASP A 224 -62.67 6.24 -44.98
N PRO A 225 -61.96 7.38 -45.01
CA PRO A 225 -60.55 7.45 -44.62
C PRO A 225 -60.27 7.08 -43.16
N VAL A 226 -61.26 7.21 -42.26
CA VAL A 226 -61.10 6.89 -40.84
C VAL A 226 -61.18 5.39 -40.63
N LEU A 227 -62.16 4.74 -41.27
CA LEU A 227 -62.35 3.29 -41.19
C LEU A 227 -61.26 2.52 -41.95
N ALA A 228 -60.82 3.04 -43.10
CA ALA A 228 -59.72 2.45 -43.87
C ALA A 228 -58.42 2.34 -43.06
N LYS A 229 -58.13 3.33 -42.20
CA LYS A 229 -56.89 3.36 -41.40
C LYS A 229 -56.92 2.48 -40.14
N ASN A 230 -58.10 2.02 -39.71
CA ASN A 230 -58.29 1.29 -38.46
C ASN A 230 -58.93 -0.10 -38.68
N PRO A 231 -58.22 -1.05 -39.32
CA PRO A 231 -58.72 -2.42 -39.45
C PRO A 231 -58.82 -3.11 -38.07
N PRO A 232 -59.81 -4.00 -37.86
CA PRO A 232 -59.93 -4.79 -36.64
C PRO A 232 -58.64 -5.60 -36.35
N PRO A 233 -58.15 -5.66 -35.09
CA PRO A 233 -56.88 -6.30 -34.75
C PRO A 233 -56.76 -7.79 -35.14
N LEU A 234 -57.87 -8.53 -35.16
CA LEU A 234 -57.90 -9.94 -35.56
C LEU A 234 -57.78 -10.12 -37.07
N LEU A 235 -58.27 -9.16 -37.88
CA LEU A 235 -58.17 -9.21 -39.33
C LEU A 235 -56.70 -9.07 -39.78
N VAL A 236 -55.99 -8.11 -39.18
CA VAL A 236 -54.54 -7.91 -39.41
C VAL A 236 -53.67 -8.85 -38.58
N LYS A 237 -54.24 -9.94 -38.04
CA LYS A 237 -53.52 -10.97 -37.27
C LYS A 237 -52.63 -10.41 -36.15
N GLY A 238 -52.96 -9.24 -35.58
CA GLY A 238 -52.12 -8.51 -34.62
C GLY A 238 -51.69 -9.37 -33.43
N PRO A 239 -52.62 -10.07 -32.73
CA PRO A 239 -52.27 -10.99 -31.66
C PRO A 239 -51.41 -12.18 -32.10
N GLN A 240 -51.60 -12.69 -33.32
CA GLN A 240 -50.84 -13.83 -33.86
C GLN A 240 -49.41 -13.41 -34.21
N ILE A 241 -49.22 -12.23 -34.79
CA ILE A 241 -47.89 -11.64 -35.02
C ILE A 241 -47.18 -11.39 -33.69
N ALA A 242 -47.88 -10.83 -32.70
CA ALA A 242 -47.30 -10.64 -31.37
C ALA A 242 -46.86 -11.97 -30.74
N ALA A 243 -47.65 -13.04 -30.88
CA ALA A 243 -47.30 -14.38 -30.43
C ALA A 243 -46.11 -14.97 -31.20
N ALA A 244 -46.08 -14.87 -32.52
CA ALA A 244 -44.98 -15.34 -33.36
C ALA A 244 -43.67 -14.59 -33.06
N ARG A 245 -43.76 -13.28 -32.83
CA ARG A 245 -42.62 -12.46 -32.40
C ARG A 245 -42.10 -12.89 -31.03
N ALA A 246 -42.99 -13.16 -30.07
CA ALA A 246 -42.60 -13.70 -28.77
C ALA A 246 -41.92 -15.06 -28.90
N GLN A 247 -42.40 -15.93 -29.81
CA GLN A 247 -41.80 -17.23 -30.09
C GLN A 247 -40.40 -17.11 -30.71
N LEU A 248 -40.20 -16.18 -31.65
CA LEU A 248 -38.88 -15.89 -32.21
C LEU A 248 -37.90 -15.41 -31.13
N GLU A 249 -38.34 -14.52 -30.24
CA GLU A 249 -37.50 -14.04 -29.14
C GLU A 249 -37.15 -15.16 -28.14
N ALA A 250 -38.09 -16.07 -27.85
CA ALA A 250 -37.83 -17.26 -27.05
C ALA A 250 -36.78 -18.18 -27.73
N ALA A 251 -36.94 -18.48 -29.01
CA ALA A 251 -35.99 -19.29 -29.77
C ALA A 251 -34.59 -18.64 -29.82
N ARG A 252 -34.51 -17.31 -29.96
CA ARG A 252 -33.24 -16.55 -29.89
C ARG A 252 -32.60 -16.63 -28.51
N ALA A 253 -33.38 -16.63 -27.44
CA ALA A 253 -32.88 -16.81 -26.08
C ALA A 253 -32.29 -18.22 -25.89
N ASP A 254 -32.93 -19.25 -26.44
CA ASP A 254 -32.43 -20.62 -26.41
C ASP A 254 -31.11 -20.79 -27.17
N LEU A 255 -31.00 -20.18 -28.36
CA LEU A 255 -29.75 -20.17 -29.11
C LEU A 255 -28.62 -19.49 -28.30
N ARG A 256 -28.89 -18.36 -27.64
CA ARG A 256 -27.91 -17.69 -26.77
C ARG A 256 -27.46 -18.60 -25.63
N ARG A 257 -28.37 -19.35 -25.00
CA ARG A 257 -28.04 -20.33 -23.96
C ARG A 257 -27.16 -21.46 -24.49
N ALA A 258 -27.48 -22.02 -25.66
CA ALA A 258 -26.69 -23.08 -26.29
C ALA A 258 -25.25 -22.60 -26.61
N LEU A 259 -25.11 -21.39 -27.16
CA LEU A 259 -23.80 -20.79 -27.45
C LEU A 259 -22.96 -20.55 -26.19
N LEU A 260 -23.58 -20.10 -25.09
CA LEU A 260 -22.89 -19.95 -23.82
C LEU A 260 -22.41 -21.28 -23.27
N ASN A 261 -23.22 -22.33 -23.35
CA ASN A 261 -22.81 -23.66 -22.92
C ASN A 261 -21.67 -24.21 -23.76
N LEU A 262 -21.69 -23.99 -25.09
CA LEU A 262 -20.56 -24.33 -25.96
C LEU A 262 -19.31 -23.58 -25.54
N LYS A 263 -19.38 -22.27 -25.29
CA LYS A 263 -18.23 -21.48 -24.81
C LYS A 263 -17.69 -22.00 -23.47
N ARG A 264 -18.55 -22.47 -22.58
CA ARG A 264 -18.19 -23.03 -21.27
C ARG A 264 -17.47 -24.39 -21.34
N THR A 265 -17.47 -25.05 -22.50
CA THR A 265 -16.68 -26.27 -22.72
C THR A 265 -15.18 -25.97 -22.71
N GLU A 266 -14.78 -24.75 -23.08
CA GLU A 266 -13.40 -24.29 -23.04
C GLU A 266 -13.17 -23.45 -21.78
N ILE A 267 -12.43 -24.03 -20.84
CA ILE A 267 -12.06 -23.35 -19.60
C ILE A 267 -10.73 -22.62 -19.83
N VAL A 268 -10.81 -21.30 -19.94
CA VAL A 268 -9.68 -20.40 -20.18
C VAL A 268 -9.26 -19.67 -18.90
N SER A 269 -7.98 -19.32 -18.80
CA SER A 269 -7.50 -18.49 -17.70
C SER A 269 -7.90 -17.03 -17.88
N LEU A 270 -8.31 -16.36 -16.79
CA LEU A 270 -8.63 -14.93 -16.77
C LEU A 270 -7.44 -14.02 -16.42
N PHE A 271 -6.32 -14.60 -15.95
CA PHE A 271 -5.15 -13.86 -15.51
C PHE A 271 -3.86 -14.68 -15.66
N ASP A 272 -2.70 -14.03 -15.56
CA ASP A 272 -1.42 -14.73 -15.50
C ASP A 272 -1.24 -15.36 -14.11
N GLY A 273 -0.91 -16.65 -14.07
CA GLY A 273 -0.96 -17.38 -12.81
C GLY A 273 -0.16 -18.66 -12.76
N ARG A 274 -0.25 -19.30 -11.59
CA ARG A 274 0.38 -20.59 -11.29
C ARG A 274 -0.60 -21.54 -10.64
N VAL A 275 -0.35 -22.81 -10.87
CA VAL A 275 -1.16 -23.91 -10.34
C VAL A 275 -0.63 -24.32 -8.97
N ILE A 276 -1.51 -24.30 -7.96
CA ILE A 276 -1.24 -24.86 -6.63
C ILE A 276 -1.41 -26.37 -6.71
N THR A 277 -2.58 -26.81 -7.15
CA THR A 277 -2.94 -28.22 -7.28
C THR A 277 -3.79 -28.45 -8.52
N ALA A 278 -3.51 -29.50 -9.28
CA ALA A 278 -4.37 -30.01 -10.35
C ALA A 278 -4.96 -31.39 -9.97
N LYS A 279 -6.26 -31.57 -10.22
CA LYS A 279 -7.07 -32.75 -9.90
C LYS A 279 -7.85 -33.28 -11.10
N VAL A 280 -7.45 -32.91 -12.32
CA VAL A 280 -8.13 -33.27 -13.57
C VAL A 280 -7.18 -33.97 -14.52
N GLY A 281 -7.68 -35.00 -15.21
CA GLY A 281 -6.96 -35.73 -16.24
C GLY A 281 -7.76 -35.82 -17.55
N ILE A 282 -7.05 -36.07 -18.65
CA ILE A 282 -7.67 -36.33 -19.96
C ILE A 282 -8.50 -37.62 -19.86
N GLY A 283 -9.70 -37.62 -20.44
CA GLY A 283 -10.65 -38.73 -20.42
C GLY A 283 -11.58 -38.76 -19.21
N GLN A 284 -11.33 -37.95 -18.18
CA GLN A 284 -12.17 -37.86 -17.00
C GLN A 284 -13.51 -37.18 -17.31
N TYR A 285 -14.60 -37.70 -16.75
CA TYR A 285 -15.90 -37.03 -16.79
C TYR A 285 -16.02 -36.04 -15.63
N VAL A 286 -16.45 -34.80 -15.91
CA VAL A 286 -16.57 -33.73 -14.93
C VAL A 286 -18.01 -33.22 -14.82
N LYS A 287 -18.38 -32.76 -13.62
CA LYS A 287 -19.70 -32.17 -13.33
C LYS A 287 -19.57 -30.67 -12.99
N PRO A 288 -20.59 -29.85 -13.29
CA PRO A 288 -20.60 -28.45 -12.90
C PRO A 288 -20.29 -28.26 -11.41
N GLY A 289 -19.39 -27.34 -11.08
CA GLY A 289 -18.98 -27.04 -9.70
C GLY A 289 -17.90 -27.97 -9.12
N GLN A 290 -17.47 -29.01 -9.83
CA GLN A 290 -16.35 -29.85 -9.40
C GLN A 290 -15.02 -29.08 -9.50
N VAL A 291 -14.22 -29.07 -8.42
CA VAL A 291 -12.90 -28.41 -8.44
C VAL A 291 -11.89 -29.23 -9.24
N LEU A 292 -11.44 -28.69 -10.38
CA LEU A 292 -10.46 -29.32 -11.28
C LEU A 292 -9.03 -28.92 -10.93
N ALA A 293 -8.81 -27.66 -10.55
CA ALA A 293 -7.51 -27.16 -10.14
C ALA A 293 -7.68 -25.97 -9.19
N LYS A 294 -6.65 -25.67 -8.41
CA LYS A 294 -6.55 -24.45 -7.60
C LYS A 294 -5.40 -23.63 -8.15
N VAL A 295 -5.66 -22.38 -8.49
CA VAL A 295 -4.69 -21.52 -9.16
C VAL A 295 -4.65 -20.13 -8.52
N TYR A 296 -3.52 -19.45 -8.62
CA TYR A 296 -3.34 -18.11 -8.07
C TYR A 296 -2.66 -17.17 -9.05
N SER A 297 -2.92 -15.88 -8.92
CA SER A 297 -2.37 -14.86 -9.80
C SER A 297 -0.91 -14.55 -9.46
N THR A 298 -0.09 -14.37 -10.51
CA THR A 298 1.31 -13.93 -10.40
C THR A 298 1.51 -12.45 -10.71
N GLU A 299 0.44 -11.70 -10.97
CA GLU A 299 0.49 -10.27 -11.31
C GLU A 299 1.03 -9.43 -10.16
N ALA A 300 0.60 -9.75 -8.94
CA ALA A 300 1.00 -9.09 -7.71
C ALA A 300 0.79 -10.01 -6.50
N VAL A 301 1.51 -9.71 -5.43
CA VAL A 301 1.35 -10.35 -4.12
C VAL A 301 1.10 -9.31 -3.05
N GLU A 302 0.40 -9.71 -2.01
CA GLU A 302 0.12 -8.92 -0.82
C GLU A 302 0.84 -9.53 0.38
N ILE A 303 1.35 -8.67 1.25
CA ILE A 303 2.00 -9.05 2.50
C ILE A 303 1.22 -8.37 3.61
N SER A 304 0.67 -9.16 4.52
CA SER A 304 0.01 -8.65 5.72
C SER A 304 1.06 -8.44 6.80
N VAL A 305 1.33 -7.18 7.13
CA VAL A 305 2.34 -6.76 8.10
C VAL A 305 1.62 -6.26 9.36
N PRO A 306 1.58 -7.04 10.45
CA PRO A 306 1.04 -6.59 11.71
C PRO A 306 1.97 -5.55 12.33
N LEU A 307 1.44 -4.36 12.64
CA LEU A 307 2.19 -3.25 13.23
C LEU A 307 1.51 -2.72 14.49
N GLN A 308 2.30 -2.15 15.39
CA GLN A 308 1.76 -1.46 16.57
C GLN A 308 1.03 -0.18 16.16
N LYS A 309 -0.02 0.19 16.90
CA LYS A 309 -0.81 1.41 16.64
C LYS A 309 0.05 2.68 16.63
N SER A 310 1.07 2.74 17.50
CA SER A 310 2.04 3.82 17.60
C SER A 310 2.88 4.01 16.32
N ASP A 311 3.16 2.92 15.61
CA ASP A 311 4.01 2.96 14.40
C ASP A 311 3.26 3.55 13.19
N ILE A 312 1.94 3.37 13.13
CA ILE A 312 1.06 3.84 12.04
C ILE A 312 1.08 5.37 11.90
N ALA A 313 1.25 6.08 13.02
CA ALA A 313 1.30 7.55 13.04
C ALA A 313 2.41 8.13 12.15
N TRP A 314 3.44 7.33 11.86
CA TRP A 314 4.64 7.81 11.20
C TRP A 314 4.64 7.65 9.68
N PHE A 315 3.62 7.05 9.07
CA PHE A 315 3.55 6.88 7.62
C PHE A 315 2.13 7.07 7.10
N HIS A 316 1.96 7.06 5.77
CA HIS A 316 0.65 7.18 5.15
C HIS A 316 0.09 5.80 4.80
N VAL A 317 -1.03 5.45 5.42
CA VAL A 317 -1.85 4.28 5.11
C VAL A 317 -3.16 4.78 4.50
N PRO A 318 -3.42 4.52 3.21
CA PRO A 318 -4.68 4.90 2.59
C PRO A 318 -5.88 4.33 3.35
N GLY A 319 -6.88 5.18 3.61
CA GLY A 319 -8.10 4.82 4.34
C GLY A 319 -7.98 4.81 5.87
N LEU A 320 -6.77 4.85 6.44
CA LEU A 320 -6.57 4.84 7.90
C LEU A 320 -5.95 6.15 8.43
N THR A 321 -4.96 6.70 7.74
CA THR A 321 -4.28 7.94 8.19
C THR A 321 -4.73 9.17 7.40
N PRO A 322 -4.77 10.37 8.01
CA PRO A 322 -5.07 11.61 7.31
C PRO A 322 -4.03 11.90 6.21
N GLY A 323 -4.52 12.09 4.97
CA GLY A 323 -3.70 12.41 3.81
C GLY A 323 -4.38 11.99 2.50
N ARG A 324 -4.12 12.73 1.42
CA ARG A 324 -4.48 12.32 0.05
C ARG A 324 -3.23 11.83 -0.66
N GLY A 325 -3.36 10.74 -1.42
CA GLY A 325 -2.27 10.17 -2.19
C GLY A 325 -2.05 8.68 -1.95
N LEU A 326 -1.12 8.14 -2.73
CA LEU A 326 -0.73 6.73 -2.70
C LEU A 326 -0.01 6.43 -1.38
N GLY A 327 -0.18 5.23 -0.83
CA GLY A 327 0.41 4.86 0.45
C GLY A 327 1.94 4.84 0.45
N ALA A 328 2.51 4.69 1.65
CA ALA A 328 3.95 4.70 1.86
C ALA A 328 4.70 3.65 1.01
N LYS A 329 5.88 4.00 0.50
CA LYS A 329 6.78 3.05 -0.15
C LYS A 329 7.31 2.05 0.88
N ALA A 330 7.45 0.79 0.48
CA ALA A 330 8.00 -0.26 1.32
C ALA A 330 9.07 -1.04 0.55
N LEU A 331 10.10 -1.50 1.26
CA LEU A 331 11.10 -2.42 0.74
C LEU A 331 10.90 -3.78 1.41
N VAL A 332 10.61 -4.79 0.61
CA VAL A 332 10.41 -6.16 1.06
C VAL A 332 11.71 -6.91 0.89
N ARG A 333 12.18 -7.59 1.93
CA ARG A 333 13.44 -8.33 1.95
C ARG A 333 13.20 -9.78 2.33
N ALA A 334 13.90 -10.67 1.64
CA ALA A 334 13.92 -12.09 1.97
C ALA A 334 15.31 -12.64 1.77
N LYS A 335 15.71 -13.62 2.59
CA LYS A 335 16.92 -14.40 2.37
C LYS A 335 16.56 -15.64 1.57
N PHE A 336 17.15 -15.81 0.40
CA PHE A 336 16.97 -16.99 -0.43
C PHE A 336 18.33 -17.52 -0.88
N ALA A 337 18.63 -18.80 -0.62
CA ALA A 337 19.91 -19.42 -0.94
C ALA A 337 21.14 -18.61 -0.46
N GLY A 338 21.07 -18.05 0.75
CA GLY A 338 22.14 -17.24 1.36
C GLY A 338 22.29 -15.82 0.82
N LYS A 339 21.52 -15.42 -0.21
CA LYS A 339 21.52 -14.05 -0.76
C LYS A 339 20.31 -13.27 -0.26
N GLU A 340 20.53 -12.01 0.12
CA GLU A 340 19.44 -11.08 0.47
C GLU A 340 18.85 -10.51 -0.83
N MET A 341 17.56 -10.72 -1.01
CA MET A 341 16.79 -10.25 -2.16
C MET A 341 15.86 -9.14 -1.70
N VAL A 342 15.72 -8.11 -2.54
CA VAL A 342 14.91 -6.92 -2.23
C VAL A 342 13.91 -6.66 -3.36
N TRP A 343 12.65 -6.45 -2.97
CA TRP A 343 11.54 -6.06 -3.85
C TRP A 343 10.95 -4.74 -3.38
N GLU A 344 10.54 -3.92 -4.35
CA GLU A 344 9.85 -2.66 -4.07
C GLU A 344 8.35 -2.93 -3.97
N GLY A 345 7.75 -2.45 -2.88
CA GLY A 345 6.33 -2.54 -2.63
C GLY A 345 5.74 -1.22 -2.18
N ARG A 346 4.43 -1.22 -1.95
CA ARG A 346 3.70 -0.05 -1.45
C ARG A 346 2.61 -0.47 -0.49
N VAL A 347 2.43 0.32 0.56
CA VAL A 347 1.29 0.22 1.46
C VAL A 347 0.02 0.55 0.68
N LEU A 348 -0.90 -0.42 0.59
CA LEU A 348 -2.15 -0.25 -0.12
C LEU A 348 -3.27 0.19 0.82
N ARG A 349 -3.42 -0.50 1.96
CA ARG A 349 -4.51 -0.32 2.91
C ARG A 349 -4.17 -0.94 4.28
N SER A 350 -5.01 -0.71 5.27
CA SER A 350 -5.08 -1.56 6.47
C SER A 350 -6.24 -2.54 6.34
N GLU A 351 -6.19 -3.68 7.04
CA GLU A 351 -7.26 -4.69 6.98
C GLU A 351 -8.56 -4.27 7.71
N GLY A 352 -8.67 -3.05 8.26
CA GLY A 352 -9.90 -2.52 8.87
C GLY A 352 -10.38 -3.25 10.14
N LYS A 353 -9.82 -4.43 10.43
CA LYS A 353 -10.01 -5.22 11.64
C LYS A 353 -8.76 -5.10 12.50
N ILE A 354 -8.93 -4.61 13.72
CA ILE A 354 -7.91 -4.73 14.76
C ILE A 354 -8.11 -6.11 15.37
N ASP A 355 -7.06 -6.92 15.38
CA ASP A 355 -7.11 -8.22 16.04
C ASP A 355 -7.25 -8.00 17.56
N GLU A 356 -8.31 -8.54 18.14
CA GLU A 356 -8.65 -8.36 19.56
C GLU A 356 -7.62 -9.01 20.48
N HIS A 357 -6.95 -10.07 20.02
CA HIS A 357 -5.95 -10.80 20.80
C HIS A 357 -4.59 -10.10 20.76
N THR A 358 -4.14 -9.69 19.57
CA THR A 358 -2.80 -9.11 19.39
C THR A 358 -2.77 -7.59 19.49
N ARG A 359 -3.92 -6.91 19.38
CA ARG A 359 -4.08 -5.43 19.34
C ARG A 359 -3.24 -4.74 18.26
N MET A 360 -2.73 -5.50 17.29
CA MET A 360 -1.95 -5.02 16.16
C MET A 360 -2.88 -4.60 15.02
N VAL A 361 -2.39 -3.69 14.18
CA VAL A 361 -3.08 -3.30 12.94
C VAL A 361 -2.35 -3.93 11.77
N ASN A 362 -3.07 -4.72 11.00
CA ASN A 362 -2.51 -5.35 9.81
C ASN A 362 -2.51 -4.35 8.65
N VAL A 363 -1.31 -4.01 8.20
CA VAL A 363 -1.09 -3.16 7.03
C VAL A 363 -0.73 -4.03 5.84
N ILE A 364 -1.45 -3.86 4.74
CA ILE A 364 -1.23 -4.60 3.51
C ILE A 364 -0.22 -3.87 2.65
N VAL A 365 0.89 -4.54 2.39
CA VAL A 365 1.91 -4.10 1.44
C VAL A 365 1.80 -4.93 0.17
N ARG A 366 1.60 -4.26 -0.96
CA ARG A 366 1.52 -4.89 -2.28
C ARG A 366 2.85 -4.79 -3.01
N VAL A 367 3.28 -5.88 -3.62
CA VAL A 367 4.43 -5.95 -4.53
C VAL A 367 3.92 -6.38 -5.90
N ASP A 368 4.15 -5.54 -6.90
CA ASP A 368 3.77 -5.85 -8.28
C ASP A 368 4.87 -6.69 -8.97
N ARG A 369 4.44 -7.60 -9.85
CA ARG A 369 5.30 -8.50 -10.65
C ARG A 369 6.37 -9.26 -9.84
N PRO A 370 5.99 -9.96 -8.75
CA PRO A 370 6.93 -10.65 -7.86
C PRO A 370 7.77 -11.75 -8.53
N TYR A 371 7.32 -12.25 -9.68
CA TYR A 371 7.97 -13.32 -10.45
C TYR A 371 8.92 -12.83 -11.57
N GLN A 372 9.07 -11.52 -11.79
CA GLN A 372 9.97 -11.00 -12.83
C GLN A 372 11.46 -11.21 -12.52
N ARG A 373 11.84 -11.18 -11.25
CA ARG A 373 13.22 -11.43 -10.80
C ARG A 373 13.40 -12.89 -10.38
N ARG A 374 14.63 -13.41 -10.52
CA ARG A 374 15.01 -14.75 -10.05
C ARG A 374 16.01 -14.65 -8.89
N PRO A 375 15.76 -15.30 -7.74
CA PRO A 375 14.55 -16.04 -7.37
C PRO A 375 13.33 -15.11 -7.19
N PRO A 376 12.11 -15.60 -7.46
CA PRO A 376 10.90 -14.81 -7.31
C PRO A 376 10.49 -14.62 -5.85
N LEU A 377 9.68 -13.61 -5.57
CA LEU A 377 8.97 -13.49 -4.29
C LEU A 377 7.80 -14.48 -4.28
N ALA A 378 8.11 -15.73 -3.98
CA ALA A 378 7.14 -16.82 -3.98
C ALA A 378 6.09 -16.63 -2.87
N VAL A 379 4.86 -17.06 -3.18
CA VAL A 379 3.76 -17.12 -2.19
C VAL A 379 4.16 -18.09 -1.08
N GLY A 380 3.83 -17.73 0.17
CA GLY A 380 4.19 -18.50 1.36
C GLY A 380 5.55 -18.14 1.97
N LEU A 381 6.39 -17.34 1.31
CA LEU A 381 7.62 -16.84 1.92
C LEU A 381 7.30 -15.88 3.08
N PHE A 382 8.09 -16.00 4.14
CA PHE A 382 8.10 -15.04 5.24
C PHE A 382 9.17 -13.98 4.97
N VAL A 383 8.79 -12.70 5.02
CA VAL A 383 9.63 -11.59 4.57
C VAL A 383 9.67 -10.46 5.58
N ASP A 384 10.80 -9.77 5.61
CA ASP A 384 10.97 -8.51 6.34
C ASP A 384 10.49 -7.36 5.47
N VAL A 385 9.81 -6.38 6.06
CA VAL A 385 9.26 -5.22 5.35
C VAL A 385 9.71 -3.94 6.03
N ASP A 386 10.44 -3.12 5.28
CA ASP A 386 10.89 -1.79 5.68
C ASP A 386 9.98 -0.73 5.06
N ILE A 387 9.06 -0.17 5.84
CA ILE A 387 8.11 0.86 5.41
C ILE A 387 8.73 2.25 5.62
N GLN A 388 8.72 3.07 4.57
CA GLN A 388 9.24 4.43 4.63
C GLN A 388 8.23 5.38 5.30
N GLY A 389 8.61 5.90 6.47
CA GLY A 389 7.89 6.91 7.22
C GLY A 389 8.13 8.34 6.73
N ARG A 390 7.41 9.28 7.34
CA ARG A 390 7.49 10.73 7.07
C ARG A 390 8.89 11.24 7.42
N ALA A 391 9.39 12.18 6.61
CA ALA A 391 10.66 12.85 6.89
C ALA A 391 10.54 13.71 8.16
N TRP A 392 11.48 13.55 9.09
CA TRP A 392 11.49 14.32 10.32
C TRP A 392 12.15 15.70 10.08
N SER A 393 11.38 16.79 10.13
CA SER A 393 11.96 18.13 10.17
C SER A 393 12.40 18.45 11.60
N LYS A 394 13.71 18.70 11.78
CA LYS A 394 14.44 18.92 13.04
C LYS A 394 13.61 19.58 14.17
N GLY A 395 13.21 18.79 15.16
CA GLY A 395 12.82 19.32 16.48
C GLY A 395 14.09 19.69 17.26
N ARG A 396 14.30 20.97 17.58
CA ARG A 396 15.36 21.40 18.51
C ARG A 396 14.81 21.35 19.93
N VAL A 397 15.21 20.34 20.72
CA VAL A 397 15.02 20.36 22.18
C VAL A 397 16.22 21.07 22.80
N CYS A 398 15.95 22.13 23.57
CA CYS A 398 16.99 22.93 24.20
C CYS A 398 17.61 22.14 25.37
N ARG A 399 18.93 21.89 25.31
CA ARG A 399 19.66 21.03 26.27
C ARG A 399 19.59 21.52 27.74
N LYS A 400 19.20 22.77 27.97
CA LYS A 400 19.08 23.40 29.30
C LYS A 400 17.91 22.89 30.15
N TRP A 401 16.96 22.16 29.56
CA TRP A 401 15.69 21.76 30.20
C TRP A 401 15.64 20.25 30.51
N TRP A 402 16.77 19.56 30.41
CA TRP A 402 16.86 18.11 30.61
C TRP A 402 17.50 17.80 31.97
N GLN A 403 16.70 17.23 32.88
CA GLN A 403 17.19 16.44 34.01
C GLN A 403 16.70 14.99 33.87
N PRO A 404 17.46 13.97 34.33
CA PRO A 404 17.02 12.59 34.29
C PRO A 404 15.75 12.42 35.15
N GLY A 405 14.63 12.03 34.52
CA GLY A 405 13.35 11.79 35.19
C GLY A 405 12.25 12.84 35.00
N ALA A 406 12.49 13.92 34.26
CA ALA A 406 11.45 14.92 33.96
C ALA A 406 10.68 14.61 32.67
N ASP A 407 9.34 14.62 32.74
CA ASP A 407 8.47 14.61 31.56
C ASP A 407 8.58 15.95 30.82
N LEU A 408 8.61 15.89 29.49
CA LEU A 408 8.92 17.03 28.64
C LEU A 408 7.61 17.66 28.09
N TYR A 409 7.25 18.84 28.58
CA TYR A 409 6.23 19.67 27.93
C TYR A 409 6.85 20.43 26.73
N THR A 410 6.20 20.38 25.58
CA THR A 410 6.64 21.15 24.40
C THR A 410 5.93 22.50 24.35
N ALA A 411 6.62 23.59 24.69
CA ALA A 411 6.14 24.94 24.41
C ALA A 411 6.47 25.33 22.95
N THR A 412 5.44 25.53 22.13
CA THR A 412 5.58 26.02 20.75
C THR A 412 5.99 27.49 20.72
N ARG A 413 6.86 27.83 19.76
CA ARG A 413 7.63 29.09 19.61
C ARG A 413 6.84 30.41 19.55
N ARG A 414 5.50 30.39 19.64
CA ARG A 414 4.68 31.62 19.71
C ARG A 414 4.80 32.34 21.07
N GLU A 415 5.13 31.62 22.14
CA GLU A 415 5.17 32.21 23.50
C GLU A 415 6.52 32.86 23.85
N ALA A 416 7.63 32.31 23.34
CA ALA A 416 8.96 32.79 23.70
C ALA A 416 9.31 34.17 23.10
N GLN A 417 8.77 34.51 21.92
CA GLN A 417 9.04 35.80 21.28
C GLN A 417 8.25 36.96 21.88
N LYS A 418 7.10 36.71 22.50
CA LYS A 418 6.28 37.74 23.17
C LYS A 418 6.96 38.24 24.45
N ASN A 419 7.59 37.34 25.21
CA ASN A 419 8.28 37.67 26.46
C ASN A 419 9.60 38.43 26.28
N GLN A 420 10.31 38.26 25.17
CA GLN A 420 11.54 39.03 24.91
C GLN A 420 11.26 40.46 24.44
N ARG A 421 10.15 40.71 23.76
CA ARG A 421 9.75 42.05 23.35
C ARG A 421 9.28 42.91 24.53
N ASN A 422 8.53 42.32 25.47
CA ASN A 422 8.03 43.05 26.64
C ASN A 422 9.16 43.42 27.63
N LYS A 423 10.18 42.56 27.80
CA LYS A 423 11.34 42.90 28.63
C LYS A 423 12.23 43.99 28.03
N ALA A 424 12.23 44.15 26.70
CA ALA A 424 12.98 45.20 26.04
C ALA A 424 12.27 46.57 26.13
N SER A 425 10.93 46.60 26.19
CA SER A 425 10.17 47.83 26.40
C SER A 425 10.22 48.33 27.85
N GLU A 426 10.17 47.43 28.85
CA GLU A 426 10.30 47.81 30.27
C GLU A 426 11.70 48.35 30.61
N ALA A 427 12.75 47.85 29.95
CA ALA A 427 14.12 48.34 30.13
C ALA A 427 14.35 49.74 29.48
N LEU A 428 13.51 50.13 28.51
CA LEU A 428 13.53 51.46 27.89
C LEU A 428 12.73 52.48 28.71
N GLU A 429 11.61 52.10 29.33
CA GLU A 429 10.86 52.97 30.26
C GLU A 429 11.61 53.25 31.56
N ALA A 430 12.37 52.29 32.09
CA ALA A 430 13.18 52.49 33.29
C ALA A 430 14.35 53.48 33.09
N LYS A 431 14.80 53.69 31.85
CA LYS A 431 15.87 54.66 31.51
C LYS A 431 15.36 56.07 31.22
N GLY A 432 14.05 56.27 31.05
CA GLY A 432 13.43 57.57 30.82
C GLY A 432 13.04 58.34 32.09
N ARG A 433 13.14 57.72 33.29
CA ARG A 433 12.73 58.32 34.57
C ARG A 433 13.88 58.86 35.44
N SER A 434 15.11 58.92 34.93
CA SER A 434 16.27 59.41 35.70
C SER A 434 16.87 60.74 35.21
N HIS A 435 16.20 61.48 34.33
CA HIS A 435 16.53 62.89 34.00
C HIS A 435 15.25 63.74 34.01
N SER A 436 14.88 64.20 35.20
CA SER A 436 14.14 65.43 35.48
C SER A 436 14.43 65.83 36.92
#